data_AF-A0A9P7EKK0-F1
#
_entry.id   AF-A0A9P7EKK0-F1
#
_cell.length_a   1.000
_cell.length_b   1.000
_cell.length_c   1.000
_cell.angle_alpha   90.00
_cell.angle_beta   90.00
_cell.angle_gamma   90.00
#
_symmetry.space_group_name_H-M   'P 1'
#
loop_
_entity.id
_entity.type
_entity.pdbx_description
1 polymer ?
#
loop_
_entity_poly.entity_id
_entity_poly.type
_entity_poly.pdbx_seq_one_letter_code
_entity_poly.pdbx_strand_id
1 'polypeptide(L)'
;MVGGQFDKKDIVRIDKSSALRQLGPSLLAQFRQALWTCDGHSTGVARRAWNLLHVICRMLELARADVPSFQQAFSQNLDMCRKIFLQARSSEQNDPSGSMTPLRHMLRFTLATACPSFDPNPLWIEVWWTGNSSPEDFNWLIDYLDDVYSNDHETAGDILVLLGSMKVSCSPAKQHLFIKRLIACMDSSMPYRLRHAAIRAAHSSREILASIDAVDYGDMVLAKLSPAILTAVCPQPGTTSGDEDPDRPFNIKRDSCYLELVFALARNPNWRPHLFEARHIDRCISMIPKCCNIFMPHAFYLAGIFLRITPEQSLVTSLDSITEHQWWDVICMAWPHASSIIEDDIHCFESLPVLVEGTRKYIHTASKPSLKWLIRDVDSVLNTVERRYSEKGEGVVAAVKELRGVAHGMF
;
A
#
# COMPACT_ATOMS: atom_id res chain seq x y z
N MET A 1 30.13 34.47 -6.53
CA MET A 1 28.78 34.96 -6.18
C MET A 1 28.32 35.90 -7.27
N VAL A 2 27.37 35.48 -8.11
CA VAL A 2 26.68 36.38 -9.05
C VAL A 2 25.31 36.65 -8.44
N GLY A 3 25.12 37.87 -7.92
CA GLY A 3 23.85 38.32 -7.37
C GLY A 3 22.91 38.73 -8.50
N GLY A 4 22.16 37.76 -9.04
CA GLY A 4 21.04 38.04 -9.93
C GLY A 4 19.79 38.31 -9.10
N GLN A 5 19.40 39.57 -8.99
CA GLN A 5 18.14 39.97 -8.37
C GLN A 5 17.02 39.72 -9.40
N PHE A 6 16.33 38.58 -9.28
CA PHE A 6 15.18 38.27 -10.13
C PHE A 6 13.98 39.13 -9.75
N ASP A 7 13.50 39.98 -10.68
CA ASP A 7 12.27 40.74 -10.52
C ASP A 7 11.06 39.83 -10.80
N LYS A 8 9.98 39.99 -10.03
CA LYS A 8 8.72 39.23 -10.17
C LYS A 8 8.10 39.33 -11.57
N LYS A 9 8.48 40.36 -12.34
CA LYS A 9 7.94 40.66 -13.67
C LYS A 9 8.61 39.86 -14.80
N ASP A 10 9.79 39.28 -14.56
CA ASP A 10 10.53 38.52 -15.59
C ASP A 10 9.99 37.10 -15.83
N ILE A 11 9.04 36.66 -15.00
CA ILE A 11 8.45 35.31 -15.04
C ILE A 11 7.37 35.16 -16.14
N VAL A 12 6.97 36.23 -16.83
CA VAL A 12 5.74 36.23 -17.64
C VAL A 12 5.94 35.94 -19.14
N ARG A 13 7.17 35.94 -19.67
CA ARG A 13 7.39 35.85 -21.14
C ARG A 13 8.43 34.83 -21.63
N ILE A 14 8.80 33.88 -20.80
CA ILE A 14 9.66 32.77 -21.25
C ILE A 14 8.77 31.65 -21.78
N ASP A 15 9.19 30.96 -22.85
CA ASP A 15 8.64 29.66 -23.23
C ASP A 15 8.60 28.78 -21.98
N LYS A 16 7.41 28.69 -21.37
CA LYS A 16 7.25 28.28 -19.97
C LYS A 16 7.75 26.86 -19.75
N SER A 17 7.79 26.03 -20.79
CA SER A 17 8.20 24.64 -20.67
C SER A 17 9.72 24.48 -20.52
N SER A 18 10.52 25.23 -21.30
CA SER A 18 11.97 25.07 -21.35
C SER A 18 12.68 25.73 -20.16
N ALA A 19 12.20 26.90 -19.72
CA ALA A 19 12.75 27.56 -18.53
C ALA A 19 12.35 26.88 -17.22
N LEU A 20 11.12 26.35 -17.09
CA LEU A 20 10.75 25.59 -15.89
C LEU A 20 11.58 24.31 -15.77
N ARG A 21 11.92 23.65 -16.88
CA ARG A 21 12.82 22.48 -16.91
C ARG A 21 14.24 22.79 -16.44
N GLN A 22 14.76 23.98 -16.70
CA GLN A 22 16.10 24.38 -16.24
C GLN A 22 16.09 24.97 -14.82
N LEU A 23 15.05 25.73 -14.49
CA LEU A 23 14.94 26.46 -13.23
C LEU A 23 14.57 25.54 -12.07
N GLY A 24 13.74 24.51 -12.28
CA GLY A 24 13.36 23.55 -11.25
C GLY A 24 14.56 22.82 -10.62
N PRO A 25 15.40 22.13 -11.40
CA PRO A 25 16.62 21.48 -10.88
C PRO A 25 17.61 22.46 -10.25
N SER A 26 17.77 23.66 -10.81
CA SER A 26 18.66 24.69 -10.25
C SER A 26 18.17 25.20 -8.90
N LEU A 27 16.87 25.51 -8.77
CA LEU A 27 16.28 25.91 -7.50
C LEU A 27 16.32 24.78 -6.47
N LEU A 28 16.10 23.54 -6.89
CA LEU A 28 16.24 22.37 -6.02
C LEU A 28 17.69 22.20 -5.55
N ALA A 29 18.67 22.36 -6.44
CA ALA A 29 20.09 22.30 -6.08
C ALA A 29 20.48 23.43 -5.11
N GLN A 30 20.01 24.65 -5.35
CA GLN A 30 20.23 25.79 -4.46
C GLN A 30 19.56 25.61 -3.10
N PHE A 31 18.34 25.07 -3.09
CA PHE A 31 17.61 24.74 -1.88
C PHE A 31 18.35 23.67 -1.07
N ARG A 32 18.79 22.59 -1.72
CA ARG A 32 19.63 21.56 -1.09
C ARG A 32 20.92 22.15 -0.55
N GLN A 33 21.63 22.96 -1.33
CA GLN A 33 22.86 23.61 -0.91
C GLN A 33 22.63 24.52 0.30
N ALA A 34 21.55 25.31 0.30
CA ALA A 34 21.20 26.18 1.42
C ALA A 34 20.88 25.39 2.69
N LEU A 35 20.25 24.23 2.56
CA LEU A 35 19.99 23.35 3.70
C LEU A 35 21.27 22.64 4.19
N TRP A 36 22.15 22.25 3.28
CA TRP A 36 23.44 21.63 3.61
C TRP A 36 24.43 22.58 4.27
N THR A 37 24.41 23.88 3.94
CA THR A 37 25.29 24.90 4.54
C THR A 37 24.72 25.52 5.81
N CYS A 38 23.46 25.25 6.13
CA CYS A 38 22.89 25.64 7.41
C CYS A 38 23.29 24.61 8.49
N ASP A 39 24.41 24.85 9.17
CA ASP A 39 24.89 24.07 10.34
C ASP A 39 23.98 24.23 11.58
N GLY A 40 22.66 24.20 11.40
CA GLY A 40 21.67 24.28 12.49
C GLY A 40 21.51 25.65 13.16
N HIS A 41 22.37 26.65 12.87
CA HIS A 41 22.42 27.91 13.64
C HIS A 41 21.88 29.15 12.90
N SER A 42 21.58 29.07 11.59
CA SER A 42 21.07 30.21 10.81
C SER A 42 19.57 30.04 10.47
N THR A 43 18.73 30.48 11.40
CA THR A 43 17.26 30.41 11.27
C THR A 43 16.71 31.23 10.09
N GLY A 44 17.42 32.26 9.62
CA GLY A 44 16.94 33.16 8.57
C GLY A 44 17.09 32.64 7.13
N VAL A 45 18.17 31.91 6.82
CA VAL A 45 18.41 31.36 5.47
C VAL A 45 17.59 30.09 5.28
N ALA A 46 17.61 29.17 6.26
CA ALA A 46 16.77 27.99 6.24
C ALA A 46 15.28 28.36 6.13
N ARG A 47 14.77 29.30 6.95
CA ARG A 47 13.37 29.75 6.87
C ARG A 47 13.00 30.34 5.51
N ARG A 48 13.90 31.10 4.87
CA ARG A 48 13.68 31.61 3.50
C ARG A 48 13.70 30.50 2.46
N ALA A 49 14.62 29.54 2.57
CA ALA A 49 14.65 28.35 1.73
C ALA A 49 13.34 27.54 1.89
N TRP A 50 12.86 27.34 3.12
CA TRP A 50 11.59 26.66 3.40
C TRP A 50 10.38 27.39 2.82
N ASN A 51 10.34 28.72 2.87
CA ASN A 51 9.28 29.50 2.23
C ASN A 51 9.29 29.36 0.69
N LEU A 52 10.45 29.08 0.10
CA LEU A 52 10.60 28.79 -1.32
C LEU A 52 10.25 27.34 -1.67
N LEU A 53 10.26 26.42 -0.70
CA LEU A 53 9.99 25.00 -0.94
C LEU A 53 8.62 24.79 -1.61
N HIS A 54 7.57 25.44 -1.11
CA HIS A 54 6.24 25.35 -1.74
C HIS A 54 6.24 25.88 -3.18
N VAL A 55 7.03 26.92 -3.47
CA VAL A 55 7.20 27.44 -4.84
C VAL A 55 7.95 26.44 -5.71
N ILE A 56 9.00 25.80 -5.18
CA ILE A 56 9.78 24.76 -5.86
C ILE A 56 8.90 23.54 -6.15
N CYS A 57 8.10 23.06 -5.18
CA CYS A 57 7.13 21.99 -5.38
C CYS A 57 6.22 22.32 -6.56
N ARG A 58 5.58 23.49 -6.51
CA ARG A 58 4.65 23.94 -7.54
C ARG A 58 5.31 24.10 -8.91
N MET A 59 6.57 24.49 -8.95
CA MET A 59 7.33 24.59 -10.20
C MET A 59 7.70 23.21 -10.77
N LEU A 60 8.11 22.27 -9.92
CA LEU A 60 8.37 20.89 -10.32
C LEU A 60 7.07 20.20 -10.79
N GLU A 61 5.96 20.46 -10.11
CA GLU A 61 4.61 20.05 -10.50
C GLU A 61 4.22 20.56 -11.90
N LEU A 62 4.52 21.83 -12.20
CA LEU A 62 4.23 22.44 -13.49
C LEU A 62 5.17 21.99 -14.60
N ALA A 63 6.39 21.57 -14.25
CA ALA A 63 7.41 21.19 -15.23
C ALA A 63 7.14 19.83 -15.89
N ARG A 64 6.41 18.90 -15.22
CA ARG A 64 5.89 17.57 -15.67
C ARG A 64 6.76 16.68 -16.59
N ALA A 65 7.99 17.04 -16.93
CA ALA A 65 8.72 16.45 -18.04
C ALA A 65 10.18 16.16 -17.66
N ASP A 66 10.56 14.91 -17.88
CA ASP A 66 11.94 14.41 -18.03
C ASP A 66 12.94 14.98 -17.03
N VAL A 67 12.68 14.84 -15.72
CA VAL A 67 13.75 14.94 -14.72
C VAL A 67 14.45 13.58 -14.71
N PRO A 68 15.66 13.44 -15.29
CA PRO A 68 16.38 12.19 -15.25
C PRO A 68 16.72 11.94 -13.78
N SER A 69 16.09 10.89 -13.25
CA SER A 69 16.19 10.33 -11.91
C SER A 69 15.39 10.99 -10.77
N PHE A 70 14.05 11.01 -10.89
CA PHE A 70 13.14 11.11 -9.73
C PHE A 70 13.60 10.22 -8.55
N GLN A 71 14.09 9.02 -8.85
CA GLN A 71 14.65 8.11 -7.87
C GLN A 71 15.91 8.65 -7.17
N GLN A 72 16.85 9.28 -7.90
CA GLN A 72 18.04 9.87 -7.29
C GLN A 72 17.64 11.06 -6.41
N ALA A 73 16.68 11.87 -6.88
CA ALA A 73 16.18 12.99 -6.11
C ALA A 73 15.50 12.53 -4.81
N PHE A 74 14.66 11.50 -4.88
CA PHE A 74 14.03 10.88 -3.73
C PHE A 74 15.06 10.31 -2.74
N SER A 75 16.04 9.55 -3.24
CA SER A 75 17.16 9.01 -2.44
C SER A 75 17.89 10.10 -1.65
N GLN A 76 18.25 11.19 -2.35
CA GLN A 76 18.94 12.34 -1.75
C GLN A 76 18.08 13.07 -0.72
N ASN A 77 16.77 13.20 -0.99
CA ASN A 77 15.84 13.84 -0.06
C ASN A 77 15.64 12.98 1.20
N LEU A 78 15.62 11.64 1.07
CA LEU A 78 15.56 10.72 2.20
C LEU A 78 16.82 10.75 3.06
N ASP A 79 18.00 10.74 2.45
CA ASP A 79 19.27 10.89 3.16
C ASP A 79 19.33 12.22 3.92
N MET A 80 18.78 13.29 3.32
CA MET A 80 18.64 14.58 3.99
C MET A 80 17.67 14.52 5.16
N CYS A 81 16.50 13.88 5.02
CA CYS A 81 15.59 13.66 6.15
C CYS A 81 16.28 12.91 7.30
N ARG A 82 17.02 11.83 6.98
CA ARG A 82 17.77 11.04 7.96
C ARG A 82 18.78 11.89 8.72
N LYS A 83 19.54 12.74 8.03
CA LYS A 83 20.53 13.64 8.66
C LYS A 83 19.88 14.65 9.59
N ILE A 84 18.80 15.30 9.15
CA ILE A 84 18.04 16.25 9.98
C ILE A 84 17.50 15.55 11.23
N PHE A 85 16.94 14.33 11.08
CA PHE A 85 16.45 13.54 12.21
C PHE A 85 17.56 13.20 13.22
N LEU A 86 18.69 12.67 12.73
CA LEU A 86 19.81 12.30 13.59
C LEU A 86 20.42 13.51 14.31
N GLN A 87 20.50 14.66 13.64
CA GLN A 87 20.95 15.91 14.24
C GLN A 87 19.97 16.44 15.30
N ALA A 88 18.67 16.39 15.02
CA ALA A 88 17.64 16.79 15.98
C ALA A 88 17.67 15.93 17.25
N ARG A 89 17.97 14.62 17.10
CA ARG A 89 18.06 13.68 18.23
C ARG A 89 19.38 13.79 19.01
N SER A 90 20.48 14.17 18.38
CA SER A 90 21.79 14.32 19.05
C SER A 90 21.96 15.68 19.72
N SER A 91 21.23 16.70 19.25
CA SER A 91 21.19 18.01 19.88
C SER A 91 20.51 17.90 21.24
N GLU A 92 21.25 18.12 22.34
CA GLU A 92 20.72 18.22 23.72
C GLU A 92 19.74 19.41 23.92
N GLN A 93 19.21 19.98 22.84
CA GLN A 93 18.35 21.15 22.90
C GLN A 93 17.02 20.84 23.60
N ASN A 94 16.70 21.67 24.59
CA ASN A 94 15.53 21.59 25.48
C ASN A 94 14.16 21.77 24.78
N ASP A 95 14.08 21.85 23.46
CA ASP A 95 12.82 21.96 22.71
C ASP A 95 12.79 21.00 21.49
N PRO A 96 12.35 19.75 21.69
CA PRO A 96 12.19 18.76 20.63
C PRO A 96 11.17 19.15 19.56
N SER A 97 10.24 20.07 19.88
CA SER A 97 9.13 20.42 18.98
C SER A 97 9.56 21.39 17.88
N GLY A 98 10.41 22.37 18.22
CA GLY A 98 10.95 23.33 17.26
C GLY A 98 11.94 22.70 16.27
N SER A 99 12.67 21.67 16.68
CA SER A 99 13.74 21.03 15.88
C SER A 99 13.22 20.14 14.75
N MET A 100 11.97 19.63 14.84
CA MET A 100 11.41 18.66 13.89
C MET A 100 10.62 19.28 12.73
N THR A 101 10.31 20.58 12.78
CA THR A 101 9.60 21.28 11.68
C THR A 101 10.31 21.16 10.31
N PRO A 102 11.64 21.34 10.20
CA PRO A 102 12.38 21.11 8.96
C PRO A 102 12.22 19.69 8.41
N LEU A 103 12.23 18.69 9.28
CA LEU A 103 12.07 17.29 8.91
C LEU A 103 10.69 17.01 8.32
N ARG A 104 9.62 17.54 8.95
CA ARG A 104 8.24 17.46 8.42
C ARG A 104 8.15 18.02 7.00
N HIS A 105 8.70 19.21 6.76
CA HIS A 105 8.66 19.84 5.43
C HIS A 105 9.46 19.04 4.40
N MET A 106 10.64 18.54 4.77
CA MET A 106 11.45 17.73 3.86
C MET A 106 10.78 16.39 3.54
N LEU A 107 10.12 15.76 4.52
CA LEU A 107 9.37 14.52 4.29
C LEU A 107 8.23 14.72 3.30
N ARG A 108 7.43 15.78 3.47
CA ARG A 108 6.37 16.15 2.53
C ARG A 108 6.91 16.44 1.14
N PHE A 109 8.02 17.16 1.07
CA PHE A 109 8.69 17.40 -0.20
C PHE A 109 9.13 16.09 -0.86
N THR A 110 9.71 15.18 -0.09
CA THR A 110 10.13 13.86 -0.56
C THR A 110 8.96 13.11 -1.17
N LEU A 111 7.82 13.04 -0.47
CA LEU A 111 6.60 12.42 -0.98
C LEU A 111 6.08 13.10 -2.25
N ALA A 112 6.03 14.43 -2.28
CA ALA A 112 5.60 15.19 -3.46
C ALA A 112 6.50 14.92 -4.67
N THR A 113 7.82 14.82 -4.46
CA THR A 113 8.76 14.49 -5.54
C THR A 113 8.69 13.03 -5.98
N ALA A 114 8.24 12.13 -5.11
CA ALA A 114 8.10 10.71 -5.44
C ALA A 114 6.90 10.43 -6.34
N CYS A 115 6.01 11.42 -6.49
CA CYS A 115 4.67 11.24 -7.01
C CYS A 115 4.45 12.05 -8.30
N PRO A 116 4.55 11.43 -9.48
CA PRO A 116 4.42 12.14 -10.76
C PRO A 116 2.98 12.59 -11.08
N SER A 117 1.97 11.94 -10.50
CA SER A 117 0.56 12.31 -10.64
C SER A 117 0.07 12.98 -9.35
N PHE A 118 -0.33 14.25 -9.44
CA PHE A 118 -0.86 14.98 -8.29
C PHE A 118 -2.33 14.58 -8.08
N ASP A 119 -2.58 13.37 -7.57
CA ASP A 119 -3.83 13.06 -6.91
C ASP A 119 -3.81 13.81 -5.56
N PRO A 120 -4.78 14.71 -5.27
CA PRO A 120 -4.82 15.48 -4.03
C PRO A 120 -4.85 14.59 -2.78
N ASN A 121 -5.12 13.29 -2.95
CA ASN A 121 -4.99 12.30 -1.89
C ASN A 121 -3.81 11.34 -2.17
N PRO A 122 -2.57 11.68 -1.72
CA PRO A 122 -1.38 10.87 -1.97
C PRO A 122 -1.37 9.51 -1.27
N LEU A 123 -2.37 9.23 -0.42
CA LEU A 123 -2.46 8.00 0.38
C LEU A 123 -2.34 6.73 -0.45
N TRP A 124 -2.76 6.74 -1.71
CA TRP A 124 -2.85 5.53 -2.52
C TRP A 124 -2.03 5.58 -3.81
N ILE A 125 -1.13 6.55 -3.92
CA ILE A 125 -0.29 6.67 -5.12
C ILE A 125 0.90 5.74 -4.97
N GLU A 126 1.03 4.77 -5.87
CA GLU A 126 2.18 3.88 -5.91
C GLU A 126 3.45 4.67 -6.23
N VAL A 127 4.32 4.77 -5.23
CA VAL A 127 5.67 5.28 -5.39
C VAL A 127 6.55 4.05 -5.49
N TRP A 128 7.29 3.94 -6.59
CA TRP A 128 8.15 2.80 -6.84
C TRP A 128 9.57 3.14 -6.41
N TRP A 129 10.02 2.55 -5.31
CA TRP A 129 11.42 2.59 -4.90
C TRP A 129 12.13 1.34 -5.43
N THR A 130 13.18 1.53 -6.23
CA THR A 130 14.01 0.43 -6.76
C THR A 130 15.45 0.51 -6.24
N GLY A 131 15.69 1.26 -5.15
CA GLY A 131 17.02 1.35 -4.54
C GLY A 131 17.37 0.10 -3.74
N ASN A 132 18.63 -0.34 -3.82
CA ASN A 132 19.17 -1.48 -3.08
C ASN A 132 19.41 -1.17 -1.58
N SER A 133 18.52 -0.42 -0.94
CA SER A 133 18.66 -0.05 0.46
C SER A 133 18.33 -1.23 1.37
N SER A 134 19.07 -1.34 2.47
CA SER A 134 18.79 -2.34 3.49
C SER A 134 17.60 -1.92 4.36
N PRO A 135 16.84 -2.86 4.95
CA PRO A 135 15.82 -2.56 5.95
C PRO A 135 16.31 -1.63 7.07
N GLU A 136 17.58 -1.77 7.47
CA GLU A 136 18.22 -1.00 8.52
C GLU A 136 18.34 0.50 8.19
N ASP A 137 18.44 0.85 6.91
CA ASP A 137 18.52 2.24 6.45
C ASP A 137 17.27 3.05 6.76
N PHE A 138 16.15 2.37 7.06
CA PHE A 138 14.85 2.98 7.35
C PHE A 138 14.45 2.90 8.82
N ASN A 139 15.30 2.34 9.69
CA ASN A 139 15.01 2.23 11.12
C ASN A 139 14.73 3.60 11.78
N TRP A 140 15.35 4.66 11.28
CA TRP A 140 15.12 6.02 11.77
C TRP A 140 13.70 6.53 11.49
N LEU A 141 13.04 6.06 10.43
CA LEU A 141 11.63 6.41 10.16
C LEU A 141 10.70 5.75 11.19
N ILE A 142 11.03 4.54 11.63
CA ILE A 142 10.26 3.85 12.68
C ILE A 142 10.44 4.57 14.01
N ASP A 143 11.67 4.99 14.33
CA ASP A 143 11.93 5.81 15.52
C ASP A 143 11.19 7.15 15.43
N TYR A 144 11.23 7.81 14.27
CA TYR A 144 10.53 9.08 14.11
C TYR A 144 9.00 8.91 14.21
N LEU A 145 8.45 7.83 13.66
CA LEU A 145 7.03 7.49 13.82
C LEU A 145 6.67 7.31 15.30
N ASP A 146 7.56 6.66 16.07
CA ASP A 146 7.40 6.51 17.52
C ASP A 146 7.27 7.85 18.25
N ASP A 147 8.06 8.84 17.82
CA ASP A 147 8.09 10.17 18.43
C ASP A 147 6.83 10.99 18.09
N VAL A 148 6.25 10.81 16.90
CA VAL A 148 5.22 11.73 16.37
C VAL A 148 3.79 11.18 16.35
N TYR A 149 3.58 9.86 16.42
CA TYR A 149 2.24 9.28 16.18
C TYR A 149 1.13 9.79 17.11
N SER A 150 1.45 10.28 18.31
CA SER A 150 0.44 10.78 19.28
C SER A 150 0.18 12.28 19.19
N ASN A 151 1.09 13.05 18.57
CA ASN A 151 1.06 14.52 18.61
C ASN A 151 0.97 15.17 17.21
N ASP A 152 1.36 14.43 16.16
CA ASP A 152 1.43 14.93 14.80
C ASP A 152 1.03 13.83 13.81
N HIS A 153 -0.28 13.61 13.72
CA HIS A 153 -0.88 12.60 12.86
C HIS A 153 -0.62 12.83 11.36
N GLU A 154 -0.38 14.08 10.95
CA GLU A 154 -0.06 14.38 9.55
C GLU A 154 1.32 13.81 9.19
N THR A 155 2.34 14.10 9.99
CA THR A 155 3.69 13.56 9.78
C THR A 155 3.72 12.05 9.97
N ALA A 156 3.02 11.51 10.97
CA ALA A 156 2.91 10.06 11.14
C ALA A 156 2.32 9.38 9.89
N GLY A 157 1.28 9.99 9.31
CA GLY A 157 0.71 9.53 8.04
C GLY A 157 1.70 9.63 6.88
N ASP A 158 2.47 10.72 6.78
CA ASP A 158 3.52 10.89 5.76
C ASP A 158 4.59 9.79 5.87
N ILE A 159 5.03 9.47 7.10
CA ILE A 159 6.00 8.40 7.36
C ILE A 159 5.45 7.04 6.93
N LEU A 160 4.19 6.74 7.26
CA LEU A 160 3.57 5.46 6.89
C LEU A 160 3.35 5.33 5.38
N VAL A 161 2.95 6.40 4.69
CA VAL A 161 2.88 6.41 3.22
C VAL A 161 4.25 6.14 2.62
N LEU A 162 5.30 6.75 3.17
CA LEU A 162 6.67 6.55 2.72
C LEU A 162 7.13 5.09 2.95
N LEU A 163 6.93 4.55 4.15
CA LEU A 163 7.25 3.15 4.47
C LEU A 163 6.50 2.18 3.55
N GLY A 164 5.20 2.40 3.34
CA GLY A 164 4.40 1.61 2.40
C GLY A 164 4.86 1.74 0.95
N SER A 165 5.43 2.88 0.56
CA SER A 165 5.92 3.10 -0.80
C SER A 165 7.23 2.37 -1.09
N MET A 166 8.10 2.23 -0.10
CA MET A 166 9.42 1.68 -0.35
C MET A 166 9.40 0.17 -0.57
N LYS A 167 8.30 -0.53 -0.24
CA LYS A 167 8.22 -2.01 -0.19
C LYS A 167 9.36 -2.66 0.62
N VAL A 168 10.02 -1.87 1.47
CA VAL A 168 11.13 -2.34 2.30
C VAL A 168 10.57 -2.84 3.62
N SER A 169 11.04 -4.01 4.03
CA SER A 169 10.75 -4.58 5.35
C SER A 169 11.34 -3.69 6.46
N CYS A 170 10.74 -3.73 7.65
CA CYS A 170 11.46 -3.26 8.83
C CYS A 170 12.60 -4.23 9.15
N SER A 171 13.72 -3.71 9.65
CA SER A 171 14.75 -4.60 10.22
C SER A 171 14.14 -5.44 11.35
N PRO A 172 14.66 -6.67 11.60
CA PRO A 172 14.15 -7.51 12.69
C PRO A 172 14.13 -6.78 14.05
N ALA A 173 15.12 -5.91 14.31
CA ALA A 173 15.22 -5.12 15.53
C ALA A 173 14.10 -4.06 15.70
N LYS A 174 13.47 -3.60 14.62
CA LYS A 174 12.39 -2.60 14.63
C LYS A 174 11.01 -3.18 14.34
N GLN A 175 10.91 -4.44 13.92
CA GLN A 175 9.66 -5.07 13.53
C GLN A 175 8.58 -4.99 14.62
N HIS A 176 8.93 -5.29 15.87
CA HIS A 176 7.97 -5.21 16.99
C HIS A 176 7.44 -3.77 17.18
N LEU A 177 8.33 -2.78 17.14
CA LEU A 177 7.95 -1.38 17.30
C LEU A 177 7.06 -0.91 16.16
N PHE A 178 7.42 -1.27 14.92
CA PHE A 178 6.62 -0.95 13.73
C PHE A 178 5.21 -1.52 13.84
N ILE A 179 5.06 -2.81 14.18
CA ILE A 179 3.75 -3.45 14.32
C ILE A 179 2.94 -2.78 15.43
N LYS A 180 3.56 -2.50 16.58
CA LYS A 180 2.91 -1.77 17.68
C LYS A 180 2.39 -0.40 17.21
N ARG A 181 3.14 0.32 16.39
CA ARG A 181 2.74 1.61 15.83
C ARG A 181 1.66 1.49 14.75
N LEU A 182 1.71 0.47 13.91
CA LEU A 182 0.62 0.17 12.97
C LEU A 182 -0.71 -0.03 13.71
N ILE A 183 -0.72 -0.85 14.76
CA ILE A 183 -1.91 -1.09 15.59
C ILE A 183 -2.44 0.23 16.15
N ALA A 184 -1.57 1.04 16.76
CA ALA A 184 -1.97 2.32 17.35
C ALA A 184 -2.51 3.31 16.29
N CYS A 185 -1.89 3.37 15.11
CA CYS A 185 -2.31 4.27 14.02
C CYS A 185 -3.62 3.83 13.35
N MET A 186 -4.00 2.56 13.48
CA MET A 186 -5.26 2.00 12.96
C MET A 186 -6.41 2.08 13.95
N ASP A 187 -6.18 2.57 15.17
CA ASP A 187 -7.22 2.72 16.19
C ASP A 187 -8.37 3.61 15.69
N SER A 188 -9.60 3.28 16.12
CA SER A 188 -10.82 4.01 15.75
C SER A 188 -10.80 5.52 16.03
N SER A 189 -10.04 5.95 17.04
CA SER A 189 -9.88 7.36 17.43
C SER A 189 -8.92 8.14 16.53
N MET A 190 -8.14 7.45 15.69
CA MET A 190 -7.16 8.09 14.81
C MET A 190 -7.83 8.68 13.56
N PRO A 191 -7.31 9.81 13.02
CA PRO A 191 -7.82 10.38 11.78
C PRO A 191 -7.79 9.37 10.63
N TYR A 192 -8.81 9.38 9.76
CA TYR A 192 -8.92 8.46 8.61
C TYR A 192 -7.63 8.40 7.79
N ARG A 193 -6.96 9.54 7.59
CA ARG A 193 -5.71 9.62 6.82
C ARG A 193 -4.61 8.75 7.44
N LEU A 194 -4.47 8.80 8.76
CA LEU A 194 -3.48 8.03 9.49
C LEU A 194 -3.83 6.53 9.47
N ARG A 195 -5.11 6.18 9.70
CA ARG A 195 -5.60 4.79 9.62
C ARG A 195 -5.34 4.17 8.25
N HIS A 196 -5.66 4.90 7.19
CA HIS A 196 -5.47 4.45 5.80
C HIS A 196 -3.98 4.35 5.42
N ALA A 197 -3.15 5.30 5.85
CA ALA A 197 -1.70 5.21 5.65
C ALA A 197 -1.12 3.98 6.37
N ALA A 198 -1.60 3.67 7.57
CA ALA A 198 -1.21 2.47 8.31
C ALA A 198 -1.64 1.18 7.60
N ILE A 199 -2.86 1.11 7.07
CA ILE A 199 -3.33 -0.04 6.24
C ILE A 199 -2.44 -0.23 5.03
N ARG A 200 -2.09 0.86 4.33
CA ARG A 200 -1.17 0.80 3.20
C ARG A 200 0.22 0.29 3.60
N ALA A 201 0.78 0.80 4.70
CA ALA A 201 2.08 0.34 5.20
C ALA A 201 2.06 -1.14 5.61
N ALA A 202 0.96 -1.60 6.23
CA ALA A 202 0.73 -3.00 6.55
C ALA A 202 0.64 -3.87 5.29
N HIS A 203 -0.11 -3.44 4.27
CA HIS A 203 -0.21 -4.09 2.97
C HIS A 203 1.15 -4.26 2.27
N SER A 204 1.99 -3.24 2.29
CA SER A 204 3.34 -3.33 1.73
C SER A 204 4.26 -4.28 2.50
N SER A 205 3.95 -4.54 3.77
CA SER A 205 4.68 -5.46 4.64
C SER A 205 3.99 -6.83 4.77
N ARG A 206 2.97 -7.12 3.94
CA ARG A 206 2.06 -8.26 4.13
C ARG A 206 2.76 -9.62 4.21
N GLU A 207 3.81 -9.85 3.43
CA GLU A 207 4.53 -11.14 3.45
C GLU A 207 5.24 -11.36 4.79
N ILE A 208 5.84 -10.31 5.34
CA ILE A 208 6.49 -10.35 6.66
C ILE A 208 5.45 -10.54 7.76
N LEU A 209 4.29 -9.89 7.64
CA LEU A 209 3.20 -10.05 8.60
C LEU A 209 2.61 -11.46 8.54
N ALA A 210 2.43 -12.00 7.33
CA ALA A 210 1.95 -13.36 7.10
C ALA A 210 2.94 -14.42 7.61
N SER A 211 4.25 -14.14 7.63
CA SER A 211 5.26 -15.06 8.17
C SER A 211 5.42 -15.03 9.69
N ILE A 212 4.67 -14.18 10.41
CA ILE A 212 4.72 -14.15 11.88
C ILE A 212 3.98 -15.36 12.44
N ASP A 213 4.69 -16.18 13.21
CA ASP A 213 4.13 -17.31 13.94
C ASP A 213 3.91 -16.98 15.42
N ALA A 214 3.08 -17.80 16.09
CA ALA A 214 2.62 -17.60 17.46
C ALA A 214 3.76 -17.52 18.52
N VAL A 215 4.94 -18.09 18.24
CA VAL A 215 5.91 -18.51 19.27
C VAL A 215 6.70 -17.37 19.93
N ASP A 216 7.12 -16.32 19.21
CA ASP A 216 8.06 -15.33 19.78
C ASP A 216 7.41 -14.00 20.21
N TYR A 217 6.41 -13.53 19.46
CA TYR A 217 5.61 -12.31 19.75
C TYR A 217 4.18 -12.41 19.20
N GLY A 218 3.79 -13.60 18.74
CA GLY A 218 2.66 -13.80 17.87
C GLY A 218 1.33 -13.48 18.55
N ASP A 219 1.14 -13.81 19.81
CA ASP A 219 -0.16 -13.61 20.47
C ASP A 219 -0.61 -12.14 20.49
N MET A 220 0.29 -11.20 20.81
CA MET A 220 -0.06 -9.77 20.77
C MET A 220 -0.32 -9.31 19.33
N VAL A 221 0.52 -9.73 18.39
CA VAL A 221 0.41 -9.31 16.99
C VAL A 221 -0.88 -9.85 16.39
N LEU A 222 -1.11 -11.16 16.49
CA LEU A 222 -2.27 -11.84 15.97
C LEU A 222 -3.57 -11.31 16.61
N ALA A 223 -3.62 -11.19 17.95
CA ALA A 223 -4.84 -10.78 18.64
C ALA A 223 -5.18 -9.29 18.50
N LYS A 224 -4.18 -8.40 18.33
CA LYS A 224 -4.42 -6.95 18.23
C LYS A 224 -4.36 -6.40 16.82
N LEU A 225 -3.51 -6.95 15.96
CA LEU A 225 -3.34 -6.44 14.59
C LEU A 225 -4.56 -6.75 13.73
N SER A 226 -5.13 -7.96 13.85
CA SER A 226 -6.31 -8.32 13.05
C SER A 226 -7.51 -7.39 13.32
N PRO A 227 -7.97 -7.19 14.58
CA PRO A 227 -9.03 -6.21 14.85
C PRO A 227 -8.69 -4.77 14.43
N ALA A 228 -7.42 -4.36 14.57
CA ALA A 228 -6.98 -3.03 14.16
C ALA A 228 -7.08 -2.85 12.63
N ILE A 229 -6.66 -3.86 11.84
CA ILE A 229 -6.80 -3.85 10.38
C ILE A 229 -8.27 -3.66 9.99
N LEU A 230 -9.19 -4.41 10.62
CA LEU A 230 -10.61 -4.25 10.32
C LEU A 230 -11.13 -2.86 10.71
N THR A 231 -10.74 -2.37 11.88
CA THR A 231 -11.14 -1.05 12.40
C THR A 231 -10.74 0.08 11.45
N ALA A 232 -9.57 -0.02 10.82
CA ALA A 232 -9.08 1.01 9.91
C ALA A 232 -9.80 1.06 8.54
N VAL A 233 -10.58 0.03 8.18
CA VAL A 233 -11.30 -0.02 6.90
C VAL A 233 -12.82 0.00 7.05
N CYS A 234 -13.32 -0.19 8.27
CA CYS A 234 -14.74 -0.09 8.58
C CYS A 234 -15.13 1.37 8.89
N PRO A 235 -16.29 1.83 8.37
CA PRO A 235 -16.87 3.10 8.81
C PRO A 235 -17.08 3.11 10.32
N GLN A 236 -16.90 4.27 10.96
CA GLN A 236 -17.21 4.39 12.38
C GLN A 236 -18.72 4.20 12.62
N PRO A 237 -19.12 3.50 13.70
CA PRO A 237 -20.53 3.33 14.03
C PRO A 237 -21.21 4.69 14.23
N GLY A 238 -22.36 4.92 13.56
CA GLY A 238 -23.15 6.14 13.73
C GLY A 238 -22.75 7.32 12.83
N THR A 239 -21.69 7.21 12.03
CA THR A 239 -21.40 8.18 10.97
C THR A 239 -22.08 7.79 9.66
N THR A 240 -23.00 8.62 9.18
CA THR A 240 -23.54 8.51 7.81
C THR A 240 -22.52 9.09 6.84
N SER A 241 -21.62 8.25 6.33
CA SER A 241 -20.61 8.67 5.35
C SER A 241 -21.27 8.95 3.99
N GLY A 242 -20.99 10.11 3.39
CA GLY A 242 -21.36 10.38 2.00
C GLY A 242 -20.53 9.57 0.99
N ASP A 243 -20.91 9.59 -0.28
CA ASP A 243 -20.20 8.83 -1.34
C ASP A 243 -18.74 9.30 -1.58
N GLU A 244 -18.43 10.55 -1.20
CA GLU A 244 -17.09 11.13 -1.28
C GLU A 244 -16.28 11.00 0.02
N ASP A 245 -16.86 10.42 1.07
CA ASP A 245 -16.18 10.25 2.35
C ASP A 245 -15.01 9.26 2.21
N PRO A 246 -13.80 9.62 2.68
CA PRO A 246 -12.68 8.67 2.77
C PRO A 246 -13.04 7.36 3.48
N ASP A 247 -13.91 7.42 4.49
CA ASP A 247 -14.37 6.30 5.31
C ASP A 247 -15.66 5.64 4.80
N ARG A 248 -16.06 5.93 3.54
CA ARG A 248 -17.22 5.29 2.92
C ARG A 248 -17.15 3.75 2.99
N PRO A 249 -18.30 3.06 2.94
CA PRO A 249 -18.36 1.61 3.15
C PRO A 249 -17.53 0.81 2.15
N PHE A 250 -17.31 1.34 0.94
CA PHE A 250 -16.41 0.74 -0.03
C PHE A 250 -15.56 1.80 -0.74
N ASN A 251 -14.25 1.75 -0.55
CA ASN A 251 -13.25 2.58 -1.21
C ASN A 251 -12.29 1.69 -1.99
N ILE A 252 -12.35 1.76 -3.32
CA ILE A 252 -11.59 0.89 -4.24
C ILE A 252 -10.12 0.74 -3.83
N LYS A 253 -9.40 1.85 -3.60
CA LYS A 253 -7.96 1.82 -3.33
C LYS A 253 -7.65 1.27 -1.93
N ARG A 254 -8.39 1.73 -0.91
CA ARG A 254 -8.26 1.23 0.47
C ARG A 254 -8.55 -0.26 0.55
N ASP A 255 -9.67 -0.65 -0.04
CA ASP A 255 -10.18 -2.00 0.04
C ASP A 255 -9.38 -2.96 -0.83
N SER A 256 -8.69 -2.50 -1.89
CA SER A 256 -7.64 -3.28 -2.57
C SER A 256 -6.51 -3.66 -1.59
N CYS A 257 -5.90 -2.67 -0.92
CA CYS A 257 -4.82 -2.93 0.04
C CYS A 257 -5.27 -3.86 1.16
N TYR A 258 -6.50 -3.67 1.65
CA TYR A 258 -7.10 -4.53 2.67
C TYR A 258 -7.26 -5.97 2.20
N LEU A 259 -7.87 -6.21 1.04
CA LEU A 259 -8.11 -7.57 0.54
C LEU A 259 -6.80 -8.30 0.24
N GLU A 260 -5.83 -7.61 -0.34
CA GLU A 260 -4.48 -8.16 -0.57
C GLU A 260 -3.77 -8.53 0.73
N LEU A 261 -3.88 -7.67 1.75
CA LEU A 261 -3.35 -7.95 3.07
C LEU A 261 -4.03 -9.17 3.70
N VAL A 262 -5.36 -9.20 3.78
CA VAL A 262 -6.11 -10.33 4.37
C VAL A 262 -5.84 -11.62 3.61
N PHE A 263 -5.76 -11.57 2.28
CA PHE A 263 -5.42 -12.72 1.44
C PHE A 263 -4.02 -13.28 1.74
N ALA A 264 -3.03 -12.41 1.94
CA ALA A 264 -1.68 -12.82 2.32
C ALA A 264 -1.66 -13.42 3.73
N LEU A 265 -2.31 -12.78 4.70
CA LEU A 265 -2.39 -13.28 6.08
C LEU A 265 -3.07 -14.66 6.13
N ALA A 266 -4.15 -14.87 5.36
CA ALA A 266 -4.88 -16.15 5.33
C ALA A 266 -4.06 -17.34 4.81
N ARG A 267 -2.91 -17.12 4.18
CA ARG A 267 -1.98 -18.20 3.79
C ARG A 267 -1.44 -18.92 5.01
N ASN A 268 -1.13 -18.18 6.08
CA ASN A 268 -0.64 -18.76 7.33
C ASN A 268 -1.84 -19.27 8.17
N PRO A 269 -1.90 -20.58 8.50
CA PRO A 269 -2.97 -21.15 9.31
C PRO A 269 -3.16 -20.47 10.67
N ASN A 270 -2.08 -19.95 11.28
CA ASN A 270 -2.12 -19.26 12.58
C ASN A 270 -2.96 -17.97 12.52
N TRP A 271 -3.04 -17.31 11.37
CA TRP A 271 -3.84 -16.10 11.20
C TRP A 271 -5.33 -16.39 11.02
N ARG A 272 -5.71 -17.56 10.51
CA ARG A 272 -7.10 -17.85 10.11
C ARG A 272 -8.11 -17.74 11.27
N PRO A 273 -7.85 -18.27 12.48
CA PRO A 273 -8.74 -18.08 13.62
C PRO A 273 -8.94 -16.60 13.96
N HIS A 274 -7.88 -15.80 13.96
CA HIS A 274 -7.97 -14.38 14.28
C HIS A 274 -8.71 -13.58 13.22
N LEU A 275 -8.50 -13.91 11.94
CA LEU A 275 -9.26 -13.29 10.84
C LEU A 275 -10.77 -13.59 10.97
N PHE A 276 -11.11 -14.80 11.41
CA PHE A 276 -12.48 -15.21 11.65
C PHE A 276 -13.07 -14.50 12.87
N GLU A 277 -12.41 -14.58 14.04
CA GLU A 277 -12.84 -13.96 15.30
C GLU A 277 -13.01 -12.45 15.19
N ALA A 278 -12.10 -11.78 14.49
CA ALA A 278 -12.17 -10.34 14.26
C ALA A 278 -13.22 -9.96 13.19
N ARG A 279 -13.95 -10.91 12.59
CA ARG A 279 -15.03 -10.71 11.61
C ARG A 279 -14.58 -10.17 10.25
N HIS A 280 -13.35 -10.48 9.82
CA HIS A 280 -12.91 -10.14 8.46
C HIS A 280 -13.74 -10.83 7.38
N ILE A 281 -14.24 -12.04 7.66
CA ILE A 281 -15.11 -12.79 6.73
C ILE A 281 -16.42 -12.04 6.48
N ASP A 282 -17.10 -11.58 7.53
CA ASP A 282 -18.33 -10.79 7.42
C ASP A 282 -18.10 -9.55 6.57
N ARG A 283 -16.97 -8.87 6.79
CA ARG A 283 -16.57 -7.71 6.00
C ARG A 283 -16.37 -8.07 4.52
N CYS A 284 -15.63 -9.15 4.23
CA CYS A 284 -15.41 -9.60 2.86
C CYS A 284 -16.73 -9.99 2.16
N ILE A 285 -17.65 -10.65 2.86
CA ILE A 285 -18.98 -10.99 2.35
C ILE A 285 -19.76 -9.72 1.99
N SER A 286 -19.73 -8.71 2.86
CA SER A 286 -20.40 -7.43 2.60
C SER A 286 -19.88 -6.70 1.35
N MET A 287 -18.67 -7.04 0.88
CA MET A 287 -18.04 -6.45 -0.28
C MET A 287 -18.36 -7.15 -1.60
N ILE A 288 -18.90 -8.38 -1.57
CA ILE A 288 -19.22 -9.18 -2.77
C ILE A 288 -20.03 -8.37 -3.80
N PRO A 289 -21.15 -7.71 -3.44
CA PRO A 289 -21.96 -6.98 -4.43
C PRO A 289 -21.20 -5.85 -5.11
N LYS A 290 -20.20 -5.25 -4.45
CA LYS A 290 -19.39 -4.17 -5.05
C LYS A 290 -18.25 -4.76 -5.87
N CYS A 291 -17.57 -5.78 -5.38
CA CYS A 291 -16.43 -6.39 -6.05
C CYS A 291 -16.83 -7.16 -7.32
N CYS A 292 -17.98 -7.81 -7.38
CA CYS A 292 -18.45 -8.51 -8.59
C CYS A 292 -18.98 -7.54 -9.66
N ASN A 293 -19.40 -6.34 -9.28
CA ASN A 293 -19.90 -5.31 -10.22
C ASN A 293 -18.78 -4.49 -10.87
N ILE A 294 -17.55 -4.59 -10.35
CA ILE A 294 -16.40 -3.83 -10.85
C ILE A 294 -15.40 -4.84 -11.38
N PHE A 295 -14.97 -4.68 -12.64
CA PHE A 295 -13.97 -5.54 -13.26
C PHE A 295 -12.57 -5.22 -12.71
N MET A 296 -12.31 -5.63 -11.46
CA MET A 296 -11.11 -5.35 -10.68
C MET A 296 -10.62 -6.62 -9.96
N PRO A 297 -9.32 -6.67 -9.59
CA PRO A 297 -8.72 -7.86 -8.98
C PRO A 297 -9.31 -8.25 -7.61
N HIS A 298 -10.19 -7.44 -7.01
CA HIS A 298 -10.82 -7.73 -5.71
C HIS A 298 -11.49 -9.11 -5.66
N ALA A 299 -12.14 -9.54 -6.74
CA ALA A 299 -12.81 -10.83 -6.79
C ALA A 299 -11.83 -12.01 -6.63
N PHE A 300 -10.61 -11.89 -7.17
CA PHE A 300 -9.57 -12.90 -7.00
C PHE A 300 -9.16 -13.05 -5.54
N TYR A 301 -8.91 -11.94 -4.85
CA TYR A 301 -8.54 -11.96 -3.44
C TYR A 301 -9.70 -12.45 -2.56
N LEU A 302 -10.94 -12.04 -2.83
CA LEU A 302 -12.12 -12.56 -2.13
C LEU A 302 -12.26 -14.08 -2.27
N ALA A 303 -12.17 -14.60 -3.51
CA ALA A 303 -12.24 -16.04 -3.76
C ALA A 303 -11.17 -16.78 -2.96
N GLY A 304 -9.92 -16.31 -3.01
CA GLY A 304 -8.83 -16.92 -2.28
C GLY A 304 -8.96 -16.86 -0.76
N ILE A 305 -9.47 -15.75 -0.21
CA ILE A 305 -9.75 -15.62 1.23
C ILE A 305 -10.80 -16.65 1.65
N PHE A 306 -11.93 -16.70 0.96
CA PHE A 306 -13.03 -17.59 1.35
C PHE A 306 -12.66 -19.07 1.22
N LEU A 307 -11.95 -19.45 0.15
CA LEU A 307 -11.56 -20.84 -0.08
C LEU A 307 -10.44 -21.31 0.87
N ARG A 308 -9.63 -20.41 1.43
CA ARG A 308 -8.55 -20.75 2.39
C ARG A 308 -9.02 -20.80 3.85
N ILE A 309 -10.04 -20.04 4.20
CA ILE A 309 -10.59 -19.98 5.56
C ILE A 309 -11.66 -21.08 5.77
N THR A 310 -11.74 -22.05 4.85
CA THR A 310 -12.70 -23.15 4.91
C THR A 310 -12.64 -23.86 6.27
N PRO A 311 -13.80 -24.03 6.94
CA PRO A 311 -13.87 -24.46 8.32
C PRO A 311 -13.73 -25.97 8.41
N GLU A 312 -12.50 -26.48 8.39
CA GLU A 312 -12.29 -27.91 8.74
C GLU A 312 -12.65 -28.20 10.20
N GLN A 313 -12.89 -27.16 11.02
CA GLN A 313 -13.22 -27.30 12.43
C GLN A 313 -14.32 -26.31 12.87
N SER A 314 -15.59 -26.75 12.76
CA SER A 314 -16.68 -26.44 13.71
C SER A 314 -17.29 -25.03 13.78
N LEU A 315 -18.64 -25.04 13.78
CA LEU A 315 -19.65 -24.00 14.06
C LEU A 315 -20.03 -23.07 12.90
N VAL A 316 -21.35 -22.98 12.68
CA VAL A 316 -22.11 -22.12 11.74
C VAL A 316 -21.25 -20.96 11.26
N THR A 317 -20.74 -21.09 10.04
CA THR A 317 -19.78 -20.14 9.53
C THR A 317 -20.49 -19.00 8.83
N SER A 318 -19.97 -17.78 8.96
CA SER A 318 -20.44 -16.65 8.16
C SER A 318 -20.42 -16.95 6.66
N LEU A 319 -19.56 -17.87 6.21
CA LEU A 319 -19.51 -18.35 4.82
C LEU A 319 -20.80 -19.05 4.38
N ASP A 320 -21.57 -19.63 5.30
CA ASP A 320 -22.87 -20.26 5.01
C ASP A 320 -23.93 -19.24 4.56
N SER A 321 -23.69 -17.94 4.81
CA SER A 321 -24.53 -16.86 4.31
C SER A 321 -24.30 -16.55 2.82
N ILE A 322 -23.19 -17.02 2.23
CA ILE A 322 -22.89 -16.83 0.81
C ILE A 322 -23.69 -17.86 0.00
N THR A 323 -24.59 -17.39 -0.85
CA THR A 323 -25.38 -18.27 -1.72
C THR A 323 -24.51 -18.92 -2.80
N GLU A 324 -24.92 -20.07 -3.36
CA GLU A 324 -24.19 -20.73 -4.47
C GLU A 324 -23.98 -19.79 -5.67
N HIS A 325 -24.94 -18.91 -5.96
CA HIS A 325 -24.83 -17.91 -7.01
C HIS A 325 -23.76 -16.86 -6.69
N GLN A 326 -23.71 -16.37 -5.45
CA GLN A 326 -22.66 -15.43 -5.03
C GLN A 326 -21.27 -16.07 -5.06
N TRP A 327 -21.16 -17.34 -4.67
CA TRP A 327 -19.93 -18.11 -4.81
C TRP A 327 -19.48 -18.18 -6.27
N TRP A 328 -20.40 -18.53 -7.17
CA TRP A 328 -20.12 -18.58 -8.59
C TRP A 328 -19.71 -17.20 -9.14
N ASP A 329 -20.42 -16.13 -8.79
CA ASP A 329 -20.12 -14.78 -9.24
C ASP A 329 -18.70 -14.35 -8.81
N VAL A 330 -18.31 -14.61 -7.57
CA VAL A 330 -16.96 -14.29 -7.06
C VAL A 330 -15.89 -15.08 -7.80
N ILE A 331 -16.09 -16.39 -7.99
CA ILE A 331 -15.13 -17.26 -8.67
C ILE A 331 -15.01 -16.90 -10.15
N CYS A 332 -16.14 -16.71 -10.83
CA CYS A 332 -16.17 -16.34 -12.25
C CYS A 332 -15.46 -15.00 -12.48
N MET A 333 -15.60 -14.04 -11.55
CA MET A 333 -14.94 -12.74 -11.63
C MET A 333 -13.46 -12.77 -11.21
N ALA A 334 -13.00 -13.83 -10.55
CA ALA A 334 -11.58 -14.00 -10.19
C ALA A 334 -10.70 -14.38 -11.39
N TRP A 335 -11.18 -15.25 -12.28
CA TRP A 335 -10.41 -15.79 -13.41
C TRP A 335 -9.87 -14.74 -14.39
N PRO A 336 -10.62 -13.71 -14.81
CA PRO A 336 -10.11 -12.67 -15.72
C PRO A 336 -8.86 -11.93 -15.22
N HIS A 337 -8.66 -11.88 -13.90
CA HIS A 337 -7.54 -11.16 -13.28
C HIS A 337 -6.41 -12.08 -12.83
N ALA A 338 -6.64 -13.39 -12.79
CA ALA A 338 -5.66 -14.35 -12.27
C ALA A 338 -4.33 -14.30 -13.06
N SER A 339 -4.38 -14.16 -14.39
CA SER A 339 -3.17 -14.10 -15.22
C SER A 339 -2.30 -12.89 -14.89
N SER A 340 -2.88 -11.69 -14.82
CA SER A 340 -2.12 -10.46 -14.50
C SER A 340 -1.57 -10.50 -13.07
N ILE A 341 -2.39 -10.93 -12.10
CA ILE A 341 -1.97 -11.00 -10.69
C ILE A 341 -0.78 -11.97 -10.52
N ILE A 342 -0.81 -13.11 -11.20
CA ILE A 342 0.26 -14.13 -11.12
C ILE A 342 1.55 -13.66 -11.82
N GLU A 343 1.45 -12.77 -12.79
CA GLU A 343 2.63 -12.15 -13.41
C GLU A 343 3.31 -11.16 -12.49
N ASP A 344 2.52 -10.46 -11.65
CA ASP A 344 3.02 -9.42 -10.74
C ASP A 344 3.41 -9.95 -9.36
N ASP A 345 2.76 -11.02 -8.87
CA ASP A 345 2.98 -11.62 -7.56
C ASP A 345 3.06 -13.16 -7.64
N ILE A 346 4.27 -13.69 -7.50
CA ILE A 346 4.54 -15.13 -7.55
C ILE A 346 3.83 -15.90 -6.44
N HIS A 347 3.51 -15.28 -5.30
CA HIS A 347 2.81 -15.96 -4.21
C HIS A 347 1.34 -16.21 -4.54
N CYS A 348 0.77 -15.45 -5.48
CA CYS A 348 -0.58 -15.71 -5.96
C CYS A 348 -0.69 -17.00 -6.78
N PHE A 349 0.41 -17.46 -7.39
CA PHE A 349 0.50 -18.72 -8.12
C PHE A 349 0.07 -19.94 -7.28
N GLU A 350 0.48 -19.98 -6.01
CA GLU A 350 0.15 -21.05 -5.05
C GLU A 350 -1.36 -21.12 -4.73
N SER A 351 -2.13 -20.10 -5.12
CA SER A 351 -3.57 -20.00 -4.89
C SER A 351 -4.40 -20.67 -5.99
N LEU A 352 -3.80 -20.94 -7.15
CA LEU A 352 -4.51 -21.50 -8.30
C LEU A 352 -5.17 -22.86 -8.02
N PRO A 353 -4.52 -23.83 -7.33
CA PRO A 353 -5.18 -25.10 -7.03
C PRO A 353 -6.45 -24.91 -6.20
N VAL A 354 -6.41 -23.98 -5.25
CA VAL A 354 -7.56 -23.63 -4.40
C VAL A 354 -8.68 -23.01 -5.24
N LEU A 355 -8.35 -22.08 -6.14
CA LEU A 355 -9.32 -21.48 -7.06
C LEU A 355 -9.91 -22.50 -8.03
N VAL A 356 -9.11 -23.46 -8.52
CA VAL A 356 -9.57 -24.58 -9.36
C VAL A 356 -10.59 -25.42 -8.62
N GLU A 357 -10.30 -25.82 -7.37
CA GLU A 357 -11.22 -26.63 -6.57
C GLU A 357 -12.52 -25.88 -6.30
N GLY A 358 -12.44 -24.61 -5.90
CA GLY A 358 -13.62 -23.75 -5.76
C GLY A 358 -14.44 -23.68 -7.06
N THR A 359 -13.77 -23.53 -8.20
CA THR A 359 -14.45 -23.50 -9.51
C THR A 359 -15.18 -24.81 -9.78
N ARG A 360 -14.55 -25.96 -9.58
CA ARG A 360 -15.20 -27.28 -9.75
C ARG A 360 -16.41 -27.45 -8.85
N LYS A 361 -16.33 -26.98 -7.61
CA LYS A 361 -17.41 -27.10 -6.64
C LYS A 361 -18.68 -26.34 -7.04
N TYR A 362 -18.54 -25.18 -7.70
CA TYR A 362 -19.67 -24.30 -8.01
C TYR A 362 -20.01 -24.20 -9.50
N ILE A 363 -19.27 -24.91 -10.38
CA ILE A 363 -19.47 -24.85 -11.84
C ILE A 363 -20.85 -25.32 -12.29
N HIS A 364 -21.57 -26.14 -11.50
CA HIS A 364 -22.94 -26.56 -11.80
C HIS A 364 -23.94 -25.40 -11.83
N THR A 365 -23.60 -24.26 -11.20
CA THR A 365 -24.41 -23.03 -11.21
C THR A 365 -24.18 -22.21 -12.49
N ALA A 366 -23.17 -22.57 -13.30
CA ALA A 366 -22.76 -21.78 -14.45
C ALA A 366 -23.79 -21.80 -15.59
N SER A 367 -24.04 -20.64 -16.18
CA SER A 367 -24.75 -20.53 -17.46
C SER A 367 -23.81 -20.82 -18.63
N LYS A 368 -24.37 -21.23 -19.79
CA LYS A 368 -23.57 -21.46 -21.01
C LYS A 368 -22.68 -20.26 -21.42
N PRO A 369 -23.16 -19.00 -21.39
CA PRO A 369 -22.29 -17.85 -21.64
C PRO A 369 -21.15 -17.77 -20.62
N SER A 370 -21.45 -17.96 -19.33
CA SER A 370 -20.45 -17.89 -18.25
C SER A 370 -19.36 -18.97 -18.40
N LEU A 371 -19.73 -20.20 -18.77
CA LEU A 371 -18.76 -21.26 -19.09
C LEU A 371 -17.82 -20.89 -20.25
N LYS A 372 -18.34 -20.24 -21.29
CA LYS A 372 -17.52 -19.77 -22.42
C LYS A 372 -16.48 -18.73 -21.98
N TRP A 373 -16.85 -17.80 -21.09
CA TRP A 373 -15.92 -16.82 -20.52
C TRP A 373 -14.87 -17.51 -19.65
N LEU A 374 -15.30 -18.42 -18.76
CA LEU A 374 -14.40 -19.21 -17.92
C LEU A 374 -13.35 -19.95 -18.75
N ILE A 375 -13.74 -20.67 -19.81
CA ILE A 375 -12.81 -21.41 -20.67
C ILE A 375 -11.73 -20.48 -21.23
N ARG A 376 -12.13 -19.30 -21.74
CA ARG A 376 -11.21 -18.32 -22.29
C ARG A 376 -10.24 -17.79 -21.24
N ASP A 377 -10.72 -17.49 -20.04
CA ASP A 377 -9.90 -16.92 -18.98
C ASP A 377 -8.95 -17.97 -18.37
N VAL A 378 -9.41 -19.23 -18.24
CA VAL A 378 -8.58 -20.39 -17.89
C VAL A 378 -7.48 -20.63 -18.94
N ASP A 379 -7.79 -20.52 -20.23
CA ASP A 379 -6.79 -20.61 -21.31
C ASP A 379 -5.73 -19.49 -21.19
N SER A 380 -6.15 -18.27 -20.84
CA SER A 380 -5.21 -17.17 -20.58
C SER A 380 -4.29 -17.48 -19.40
N VAL A 381 -4.82 -18.02 -18.30
CA VAL A 381 -4.01 -18.40 -17.13
C VAL A 381 -3.04 -19.53 -17.47
N LEU A 382 -3.49 -20.55 -18.21
CA LEU A 382 -2.63 -21.64 -18.66
C LEU A 382 -1.45 -21.14 -19.47
N ASN A 383 -1.69 -20.27 -20.46
CA ASN A 383 -0.63 -19.67 -21.27
C ASN A 383 0.39 -18.90 -20.41
N THR A 384 -0.08 -18.14 -19.43
CA THR A 384 0.80 -17.41 -18.50
C THR A 384 1.62 -18.37 -17.64
N VAL A 385 1.00 -19.40 -17.07
CA VAL A 385 1.66 -20.35 -16.18
C VAL A 385 2.67 -21.22 -16.93
N GLU A 386 2.32 -21.75 -18.11
CA GLU A 386 3.23 -22.58 -18.92
C GLU A 386 4.46 -21.78 -19.38
N ARG A 387 4.27 -20.48 -19.69
CA ARG A 387 5.37 -19.59 -20.09
C ARG A 387 6.33 -19.27 -18.94
N ARG A 388 5.84 -19.14 -17.70
CA ARG A 388 6.61 -18.59 -16.57
C ARG A 388 7.07 -19.65 -15.57
N TYR A 389 6.35 -20.77 -15.44
CA TYR A 389 6.47 -21.70 -14.31
C TYR A 389 6.49 -23.18 -14.74
N SER A 390 6.90 -23.48 -15.96
CA SER A 390 6.92 -24.85 -16.52
C SER A 390 7.59 -25.89 -15.60
N GLU A 391 8.67 -25.52 -14.90
CA GLU A 391 9.43 -26.44 -14.05
C GLU A 391 8.93 -26.50 -12.59
N LYS A 392 8.43 -25.39 -12.04
CA LYS A 392 8.00 -25.31 -10.63
C LYS A 392 6.51 -25.57 -10.42
N GLY A 393 5.77 -25.69 -11.53
CA GLY A 393 4.32 -25.57 -11.55
C GLY A 393 3.57 -26.79 -12.05
N GLU A 394 4.21 -27.95 -12.26
CA GLU A 394 3.56 -29.11 -12.91
C GLU A 394 2.20 -29.48 -12.30
N GLY A 395 2.11 -29.54 -10.97
CA GLY A 395 0.84 -29.82 -10.27
C GLY A 395 -0.22 -28.74 -10.47
N VAL A 396 0.18 -27.46 -10.47
CA VAL A 396 -0.73 -26.33 -10.71
C VAL A 396 -1.20 -26.31 -12.16
N VAL A 397 -0.29 -26.51 -13.12
CA VAL A 397 -0.61 -26.62 -14.55
C VAL A 397 -1.58 -27.76 -14.79
N ALA A 398 -1.33 -28.93 -14.19
CA ALA A 398 -2.21 -30.09 -14.30
C ALA A 398 -3.62 -29.78 -13.76
N ALA A 399 -3.73 -29.16 -12.58
CA ALA A 399 -5.01 -28.78 -11.99
C ALA A 399 -5.82 -27.82 -12.89
N VAL A 400 -5.17 -26.81 -13.46
CA VAL A 400 -5.81 -25.84 -14.36
C VAL A 400 -6.18 -26.49 -15.70
N LYS A 401 -5.35 -27.40 -16.25
CA LYS A 401 -5.69 -28.18 -17.46
C LYS A 401 -6.89 -29.08 -17.25
N GLU A 402 -6.96 -29.74 -16.11
CA GLU A 402 -8.11 -30.58 -15.75
C GLU A 402 -9.38 -29.74 -15.62
N LEU A 403 -9.31 -28.55 -14.98
CA LEU A 403 -10.45 -27.63 -14.93
C LEU A 403 -10.93 -27.22 -16.33
N ARG A 404 -10.00 -26.92 -17.24
CA ARG A 404 -10.32 -26.61 -18.64
C ARG A 404 -11.11 -27.76 -19.29
N GLY A 405 -10.68 -29.01 -19.06
CA GLY A 405 -11.38 -30.21 -19.54
C GLY A 405 -12.80 -30.34 -18.98
N VAL A 406 -12.97 -30.10 -17.66
CA VAL A 406 -14.29 -30.11 -17.00
C VAL A 406 -15.21 -29.03 -17.59
N ALA A 407 -14.71 -27.80 -17.75
CA ALA A 407 -15.50 -26.69 -18.29
C ALA A 407 -15.94 -26.97 -19.74
N HIS A 408 -15.07 -27.57 -20.57
CA HIS A 408 -15.44 -28.00 -21.91
C HIS A 408 -16.47 -29.12 -21.94
N GLY A 409 -16.43 -30.07 -20.99
CA GLY A 409 -17.41 -31.15 -20.91
C GLY A 409 -18.82 -30.70 -20.52
N MET A 410 -18.94 -29.51 -19.93
CA MET A 410 -20.23 -28.92 -19.51
C MET A 410 -20.83 -27.94 -20.52
N PHE A 411 -20.04 -27.50 -21.51
CA PHE A 411 -20.49 -26.58 -22.57
C PHE A 411 -21.21 -27.34 -23.70
#